data_AF-A0A1F7VB79-F1
#
_entry.id   AF-A0A1F7VB79-F1
#
_cell.length_a   1.000
_cell.length_b   1.000
_cell.length_c   1.000
_cell.angle_alpha   90.00
_cell.angle_beta   90.00
_cell.angle_gamma   90.00
#
_symmetry.space_group_name_H-M   'P 1'
#
loop_
_entity.id
_entity.type
_entity.pdbx_description
1 polymer ?
#
loop_
_entity_poly.entity_id
_entity_poly.type
_entity_poly.pdbx_seq_one_letter_code
_entity_poly.pdbx_strand_id
1 'polypeptide(L)'
;MDNTFSFKLSDFRDALATLEEAVSMEKNDIVRDSVIKRFEYTHELSWKTAKLYLRERYGKDVFSPKECFRELRRQGTLSDEETELSLTMCDDRNDSIHTYKEALAEELYAKIASLYAGLLRKIFERVEGIKS
;
A
#
# COMPACT_ATOMS: atom_id res chain seq x y z
N MET A 1 10.04 12.05 17.68
CA MET A 1 9.16 11.35 16.73
C MET A 1 8.01 10.79 17.55
N ASP A 2 6.76 11.02 17.14
CA ASP A 2 5.60 10.49 17.87
C ASP A 2 5.74 8.96 17.95
N ASN A 3 5.56 8.39 19.15
CA ASN A 3 5.57 6.95 19.35
C ASN A 3 4.56 6.26 18.40
N THR A 4 3.44 6.93 18.11
CA THR A 4 2.37 6.43 17.22
C THR A 4 2.86 6.21 15.78
N PHE A 5 3.62 7.14 15.22
CA PHE A 5 4.15 7.01 13.86
C PHE A 5 5.15 5.87 13.75
N SER A 6 6.07 5.75 14.72
CA SER A 6 7.04 4.65 14.76
C SER A 6 6.36 3.27 14.79
N PHE A 7 5.32 3.11 15.62
CA PHE A 7 4.55 1.86 15.67
C PHE A 7 3.85 1.58 14.33
N LYS A 8 3.21 2.58 13.71
CA LYS A 8 2.52 2.40 12.42
C LYS A 8 3.48 2.09 11.27
N LEU A 9 4.65 2.71 11.29
CA LEU A 9 5.70 2.41 10.33
C LEU A 9 6.20 0.97 10.49
N SER A 10 6.35 0.48 11.73
CA SER A 10 6.67 -0.92 11.99
C SER A 10 5.57 -1.86 11.51
N ASP A 11 4.31 -1.58 11.83
CA ASP A 11 3.16 -2.36 11.36
C ASP A 11 3.17 -2.47 9.82
N PHE A 12 3.39 -1.34 9.13
CA PHE A 12 3.45 -1.30 7.67
C PHE A 12 4.64 -2.10 7.13
N ARG A 13 5.83 -1.97 7.72
CA ARG A 13 7.03 -2.75 7.33
C ARG A 13 6.76 -4.24 7.40
N ASP A 14 6.23 -4.70 8.52
CA ASP A 14 6.06 -6.12 8.79
C ASP A 14 4.95 -6.69 7.87
N ALA A 15 3.86 -5.94 7.66
CA ALA A 15 2.82 -6.29 6.70
C ALA A 15 3.35 -6.37 5.26
N LEU A 16 4.15 -5.38 4.82
CA LEU A 16 4.77 -5.37 3.50
C LEU A 16 5.69 -6.58 3.30
N ALA A 17 6.53 -6.91 4.28
CA ALA A 17 7.43 -8.06 4.21
C ALA A 17 6.66 -9.37 3.99
N THR A 18 5.54 -9.56 4.69
CA THR A 18 4.70 -10.74 4.48
C THR A 18 4.03 -10.75 3.09
N LEU A 19 3.63 -9.59 2.56
CA LEU A 19 3.07 -9.53 1.20
C LEU A 19 4.11 -9.96 0.17
N GLU A 20 5.33 -9.44 0.27
CA GLU A 20 6.42 -9.74 -0.66
C GLU A 20 6.87 -11.20 -0.58
N GLU A 21 6.93 -11.76 0.64
CA GLU A 21 7.15 -13.18 0.85
C GLU A 21 6.10 -14.00 0.08
N ALA A 22 4.81 -13.70 0.25
CA ALA A 22 3.74 -14.43 -0.42
C ALA A 22 3.77 -14.27 -1.96
N VAL A 23 4.14 -13.09 -2.46
CA VAL A 23 4.32 -12.85 -3.90
C VAL A 23 5.49 -13.66 -4.47
N SER A 24 6.52 -13.94 -3.66
CA SER A 24 7.69 -14.74 -4.07
C SER A 24 7.45 -16.25 -4.09
N MET A 25 6.37 -16.73 -3.49
CA MET A 25 6.02 -18.14 -3.44
C MET A 25 5.47 -18.64 -4.79
N GLU A 26 5.60 -19.94 -5.04
CA GLU A 26 4.96 -20.58 -6.18
C GLU A 26 3.44 -20.40 -6.11
N LYS A 27 2.87 -19.83 -7.18
CA LYS A 27 1.45 -19.53 -7.24
C LYS A 27 0.61 -20.80 -7.25
N ASN A 28 -0.35 -20.85 -6.33
CA ASN A 28 -1.53 -21.71 -6.35
C ASN A 28 -2.70 -20.92 -5.76
N ASP A 29 -3.91 -21.50 -5.71
CA ASP A 29 -5.10 -20.81 -5.22
C ASP A 29 -4.94 -20.30 -3.77
N ILE A 30 -4.32 -21.08 -2.89
CA ILE A 30 -4.08 -20.70 -1.49
C ILE A 30 -3.11 -19.52 -1.42
N VAL A 31 -2.03 -19.56 -2.19
CA VAL A 31 -1.04 -18.47 -2.26
C VAL A 31 -1.66 -17.22 -2.86
N ARG A 32 -2.48 -17.35 -3.92
CA ARG A 32 -3.20 -16.23 -4.54
C ARG A 32 -4.10 -15.53 -3.52
N ASP A 33 -4.93 -16.29 -2.83
CA ASP A 33 -5.89 -15.75 -1.86
C ASP A 33 -5.15 -15.14 -0.65
N SER A 34 -4.04 -15.76 -0.23
CA SER A 34 -3.12 -15.18 0.76
C SER A 34 -2.57 -13.84 0.27
N VAL A 35 -2.02 -13.74 -0.94
CA VAL A 35 -1.48 -12.49 -1.51
C VAL A 35 -2.55 -11.39 -1.54
N ILE A 36 -3.77 -11.70 -1.97
CA ILE A 36 -4.88 -10.74 -1.97
C ILE A 36 -5.16 -10.28 -0.53
N LYS A 37 -5.22 -11.20 0.42
CA LYS A 37 -5.47 -10.83 1.82
C LYS A 37 -4.35 -9.96 2.40
N ARG A 38 -3.10 -10.32 2.11
CA ARG A 38 -1.92 -9.56 2.55
C ARG A 38 -1.88 -8.17 1.92
N PHE A 39 -2.30 -8.05 0.66
CA PHE A 39 -2.46 -6.77 0.01
C PHE A 39 -3.50 -5.88 0.71
N GLU A 40 -4.67 -6.39 1.06
CA GLU A 40 -5.74 -5.59 1.68
C GLU A 40 -5.29 -4.88 2.95
N TYR A 41 -4.64 -5.60 3.87
CA TYR A 41 -4.18 -5.00 5.12
C TYR A 41 -2.91 -4.16 4.94
N THR A 42 -2.01 -4.53 4.01
CA THR A 42 -0.81 -3.74 3.72
C THR A 42 -1.20 -2.40 3.09
N HIS A 43 -2.17 -2.39 2.17
CA HIS A 43 -2.76 -1.18 1.64
C HIS A 43 -3.33 -0.30 2.76
N GLU A 44 -4.12 -0.87 3.68
CA GLU A 44 -4.71 -0.15 4.81
C GLU A 44 -3.65 0.50 5.73
N LEU A 45 -2.59 -0.24 6.04
CA LEU A 45 -1.48 0.26 6.86
C LEU A 45 -0.66 1.33 6.12
N SER A 46 -0.49 1.20 4.80
CA SER A 46 0.27 2.15 3.99
C SER A 46 -0.33 3.55 4.04
N TRP A 47 -1.64 3.70 3.77
CA TRP A 47 -2.27 5.02 3.73
C TRP A 47 -2.47 5.61 5.13
N LYS A 48 -2.67 4.78 6.16
CA LYS A 48 -2.70 5.24 7.56
C LYS A 48 -1.35 5.77 8.02
N THR A 49 -0.27 5.10 7.65
CA THR A 49 1.09 5.55 7.96
C THR A 49 1.43 6.82 7.18
N ALA A 50 1.11 6.85 5.88
CA ALA A 50 1.28 8.04 5.04
C ALA A 50 0.45 9.24 5.52
N LYS A 51 -0.75 9.01 6.06
CA LYS A 51 -1.56 10.07 6.70
C LYS A 51 -0.84 10.69 7.89
N LEU A 52 -0.24 9.88 8.77
CA LEU A 52 0.53 10.39 9.91
C LEU A 52 1.78 11.14 9.42
N TYR A 53 2.48 10.60 8.43
CA TYR A 53 3.60 11.27 7.77
C TYR A 53 3.23 12.66 7.24
N LEU A 54 2.10 12.76 6.52
CA LEU A 54 1.61 14.03 5.97
C LEU A 54 1.27 15.04 7.06
N ARG A 55 0.68 14.57 8.16
CA ARG A 55 0.34 15.40 9.30
C ARG A 55 1.59 15.92 10.02
N GLU A 56 2.54 15.04 10.32
CA GLU A 56 3.75 15.41 11.08
C GLU A 56 4.70 16.30 10.28
N ARG A 57 4.87 16.02 8.98
CA ARG A 57 5.86 16.71 8.15
C ARG A 57 5.32 17.97 7.48
N TYR A 58 4.06 17.97 7.09
CA TYR A 58 3.47 19.04 6.27
C TYR A 58 2.26 19.71 6.93
N GLY A 59 1.82 19.26 8.11
CA GLY A 59 0.62 19.78 8.77
C GLY A 59 -0.66 19.51 7.96
N LYS A 60 -0.67 18.44 7.17
CA LYS A 60 -1.79 18.10 6.28
C LYS A 60 -2.61 16.95 6.85
N ASP A 61 -3.89 17.21 7.10
CA ASP A 61 -4.86 16.18 7.41
C ASP A 61 -5.52 15.67 6.12
N VAL A 62 -5.58 14.35 5.98
CA VAL A 62 -6.26 13.65 4.87
C VAL A 62 -7.23 12.62 5.43
N PHE A 63 -8.32 12.35 4.73
CA PHE A 63 -9.45 11.57 5.25
C PHE A 63 -9.80 10.34 4.41
N SER A 64 -9.12 10.13 3.28
CA SER A 64 -9.28 8.92 2.46
C SER A 64 -7.94 8.46 1.86
N PRO A 65 -7.83 7.18 1.44
CA PRO A 65 -6.63 6.69 0.75
C PRO A 65 -6.28 7.50 -0.51
N LYS A 66 -7.27 7.77 -1.37
CA LYS A 66 -7.07 8.55 -2.60
C LYS A 66 -6.61 9.98 -2.33
N GLU A 67 -7.16 10.62 -1.31
CA GLU A 67 -6.71 11.96 -0.88
C GLU A 67 -5.28 11.92 -0.34
N CYS A 68 -4.96 10.89 0.46
CA CYS A 68 -3.62 10.69 1.00
C CYS A 68 -2.58 10.56 -0.11
N PHE A 69 -2.79 9.71 -1.11
CA PHE A 69 -1.83 9.54 -2.20
C PHE A 69 -1.72 10.78 -3.10
N ARG A 70 -2.82 11.50 -3.35
CA ARG A 70 -2.76 12.81 -4.04
C ARG A 70 -1.97 13.85 -3.26
N GLU A 71 -2.06 13.83 -1.93
CA GLU A 71 -1.29 14.75 -1.10
C GLU A 71 0.20 14.38 -1.09
N LEU A 72 0.55 13.08 -1.02
CA LEU A 72 1.93 12.62 -1.19
C LEU A 72 2.54 13.13 -2.52
N ARG A 73 1.76 13.11 -3.61
CA ARG A 73 2.17 13.70 -4.89
C ARG A 73 2.44 15.20 -4.78
N ARG A 74 1.54 15.97 -4.16
CA ARG A 74 1.70 17.43 -3.99
C ARG A 74 2.95 17.78 -3.19
N GLN A 75 3.34 16.93 -2.24
CA GLN A 75 4.53 17.09 -1.44
C GLN A 75 5.81 16.50 -2.08
N GLY A 76 5.72 16.01 -3.32
CA GLY A 76 6.84 15.44 -4.07
C GLY A 76 7.28 14.04 -3.62
N THR A 77 6.48 13.37 -2.77
CA THR A 77 6.76 12.00 -2.30
C THR A 77 6.41 10.96 -3.35
N LEU A 78 5.45 11.21 -4.24
CA LEU A 78 5.10 10.35 -5.38
C LEU A 78 5.23 11.10 -6.70
N SER A 79 5.62 10.41 -7.77
CA SER A 79 5.51 10.94 -9.14
C SER A 79 4.04 10.93 -9.62
N ASP A 80 3.78 11.55 -10.77
CA ASP A 80 2.45 11.51 -11.39
C ASP A 80 2.04 10.07 -11.73
N GLU A 81 2.94 9.29 -12.32
CA GLU A 81 2.68 7.89 -12.69
C GLU A 81 2.43 7.01 -11.46
N GLU A 82 3.20 7.18 -10.40
CA GLU A 82 3.02 6.44 -9.14
C GLU A 82 1.72 6.84 -8.45
N THR A 83 1.31 8.09 -8.58
CA THR A 83 0.04 8.58 -8.04
C THR A 83 -1.12 7.96 -8.79
N GLU A 84 -1.12 7.98 -10.12
CA GLU A 84 -2.17 7.32 -10.91
C GLU A 84 -2.25 5.83 -10.58
N LEU A 85 -1.11 5.13 -10.48
CA LEU A 85 -1.08 3.72 -10.07
C LEU A 85 -1.65 3.52 -8.66
N SER A 86 -1.37 4.41 -7.71
CA SER A 86 -1.92 4.34 -6.36
C SER A 86 -3.43 4.56 -6.30
N LEU A 87 -3.97 5.38 -7.22
CA LEU A 87 -5.40 5.63 -7.33
C LEU A 87 -6.11 4.40 -7.91
N THR A 88 -5.53 3.74 -8.93
CA THR A 88 -6.02 2.45 -9.43
C THR A 88 -5.94 1.37 -8.35
N MET A 89 -4.83 1.32 -7.59
CA MET A 89 -4.68 0.39 -6.47
C MET A 89 -5.79 0.57 -5.41
N CYS A 90 -6.20 1.81 -5.14
CA CYS A 90 -7.32 2.10 -4.23
C CYS A 90 -8.65 1.54 -4.75
N ASP A 91 -8.89 1.64 -6.06
CA ASP A 91 -10.10 1.11 -6.69
C ASP A 91 -10.12 -0.42 -6.67
N ASP A 92 -9.02 -1.05 -7.08
CA ASP A 92 -8.86 -2.50 -7.03
C ASP A 92 -8.98 -3.06 -5.60
N ARG A 93 -8.50 -2.32 -4.58
CA ARG A 93 -8.70 -2.70 -3.18
C ARG A 93 -10.16 -2.60 -2.74
N ASN A 94 -10.93 -1.65 -3.26
CA ASN A 94 -12.37 -1.57 -2.96
C ASN A 94 -13.13 -2.73 -3.62
N ASP A 95 -12.69 -3.12 -4.82
CA ASP A 95 -13.29 -4.21 -5.58
C ASP A 95 -12.82 -5.61 -5.14
N SER A 96 -11.81 -5.70 -4.25
CA SER A 96 -11.28 -6.98 -3.74
C SER A 96 -12.34 -7.86 -3.07
N ILE A 97 -13.45 -7.27 -2.60
CA ILE A 97 -14.62 -7.99 -2.07
C ILE A 97 -15.26 -8.94 -3.09
N HIS A 98 -15.00 -8.73 -4.39
CA HIS A 98 -15.52 -9.55 -5.47
C HIS A 98 -14.58 -10.69 -5.90
N THR A 99 -13.45 -10.88 -5.20
CA THR A 99 -12.45 -11.92 -5.50
C THR A 99 -12.92 -13.35 -5.25
N TYR A 100 -14.13 -13.57 -4.72
CA TYR A 100 -14.80 -14.87 -4.78
C TYR A 100 -15.06 -15.34 -6.23
N LYS A 101 -15.02 -14.42 -7.21
CA LYS A 101 -14.99 -14.74 -8.64
C LYS A 101 -13.54 -14.95 -9.05
N GLU A 102 -13.23 -16.16 -9.48
CA GLU A 102 -11.86 -16.59 -9.84
C GLU A 102 -11.17 -15.64 -10.81
N ALA A 103 -11.84 -15.22 -11.90
CA ALA A 103 -11.27 -14.29 -12.87
C ALA A 103 -10.82 -12.95 -12.26
N LEU A 104 -11.55 -12.44 -11.25
CA LEU A 104 -11.18 -11.20 -10.57
C LEU A 104 -10.02 -11.41 -9.58
N ALA A 105 -9.97 -12.57 -8.91
CA ALA A 105 -8.83 -12.92 -8.06
C ALA A 105 -7.54 -13.07 -8.87
N GLU A 106 -7.63 -13.70 -10.04
CA GLU A 106 -6.51 -13.86 -10.97
C GLU A 106 -5.98 -12.51 -11.47
N GLU A 107 -6.88 -11.62 -11.89
CA GLU A 107 -6.52 -10.27 -12.33
C GLU A 107 -5.87 -9.47 -11.19
N LEU A 108 -6.51 -9.45 -10.02
CA LEU A 108 -6.01 -8.69 -8.88
C LEU A 108 -4.65 -9.21 -8.41
N TYR A 109 -4.48 -10.53 -8.32
CA TYR A 109 -3.18 -11.13 -8.00
C TYR A 109 -2.08 -10.69 -8.96
N ALA A 110 -2.36 -10.71 -10.27
CA ALA A 110 -1.38 -10.29 -11.27
C ALA A 110 -0.95 -8.82 -11.06
N LYS A 111 -1.90 -7.92 -10.79
CA LYS A 111 -1.60 -6.51 -10.49
C LYS A 111 -0.82 -6.35 -9.18
N ILE A 112 -1.18 -7.11 -8.13
CA ILE A 112 -0.47 -7.06 -6.85
C ILE A 112 0.99 -7.47 -7.03
N ALA A 113 1.23 -8.62 -7.66
CA ALA A 113 2.55 -9.20 -7.83
C ALA A 113 3.46 -8.36 -8.73
N SER A 114 2.90 -7.75 -9.78
CA SER A 114 3.70 -7.01 -10.78
C SER A 114 3.82 -5.51 -10.52
N LEU A 115 2.84 -4.88 -9.86
CA LEU A 115 2.75 -3.42 -9.73
C LEU A 115 2.63 -2.96 -8.28
N TYR A 116 1.70 -3.50 -7.50
CA TYR A 116 1.34 -2.90 -6.21
C TYR A 116 2.32 -3.22 -5.09
N ALA A 117 2.90 -4.42 -5.04
CA ALA A 117 3.93 -4.74 -4.05
C ALA A 117 5.14 -3.78 -4.18
N GLY A 118 5.59 -3.54 -5.41
CA GLY A 118 6.68 -2.58 -5.68
C GLY A 118 6.31 -1.13 -5.36
N LEU A 119 5.07 -0.71 -5.64
CA LEU A 119 4.59 0.63 -5.27
C LEU A 119 4.53 0.82 -3.75
N LEU A 120 3.99 -0.17 -3.02
CA LEU A 120 3.90 -0.15 -1.56
C LEU A 120 5.30 -0.09 -0.92
N ARG A 121 6.28 -0.82 -1.48
CA ARG A 121 7.69 -0.73 -1.07
C ARG A 121 8.24 0.69 -1.23
N LYS A 122 8.05 1.32 -2.39
CA LYS A 122 8.50 2.70 -2.61
C LYS A 122 7.85 3.69 -1.65
N ILE A 123 6.55 3.54 -1.39
CA ILE A 123 5.84 4.39 -0.41
C ILE A 123 6.46 4.20 0.97
N PHE A 124 6.69 2.95 1.39
CA PHE A 124 7.34 2.63 2.66
C PHE A 124 8.71 3.30 2.77
N GLU A 125 9.60 3.12 1.80
CA GLU A 125 10.95 3.67 1.82
C GLU A 125 10.98 5.21 1.88
N ARG A 126 10.07 5.88 1.17
CA ARG A 126 10.01 7.35 1.17
C ARG A 126 9.41 7.93 2.46
N VAL A 127 8.51 7.18 3.10
CA VAL A 127 7.95 7.53 4.41
C VAL A 127 8.92 7.16 5.55
N GLU A 128 9.69 6.07 5.40
CA GLU A 128 10.73 5.64 6.36
C GLU A 128 11.99 6.51 6.31
N GLY A 129 12.37 7.01 5.13
CA GLY A 129 13.54 7.85 4.86
C GLY A 129 13.64 9.15 5.67
N ILE A 130 12.80 9.32 6.69
CA ILE A 130 13.00 10.17 7.85
C ILE A 130 14.15 9.63 8.71
N LYS A 131 15.36 9.69 8.15
CA LYS A 131 16.62 9.88 8.88
C LYS A 131 17.46 10.88 8.09
N SER A 132 17.10 12.15 8.19
CA SER A 132 17.97 13.30 7.87
C SER A 132 17.52 14.47 8.71
#